data_AF-A0A849BI32-F1
#
_entry.id   AF-A0A849BI32-F1
#
_cell.length_a   1.000
_cell.length_b   1.000
_cell.length_c   1.000
_cell.angle_alpha   90.00
_cell.angle_beta   90.00
_cell.angle_gamma   90.00
#
_symmetry.space_group_name_H-M   'P 1'
#
loop_
_entity.id
_entity.type
_entity.pdbx_description
1 polymer ?
#
loop_
_entity_poly.entity_id
_entity_poly.type
_entity_poly.pdbx_seq_one_letter_code
_entity_poly.pdbx_strand_id
1 'polypeptide(L)'
;MIDLPRSARLAAWGTAVLRGEAPVGTAVRAVQREDEPHTAAGDAPAADLAELLEGWRAAGHRGLRVVLPVPGDVSGLPGPASFNVEALDVGEAVLTDDEDGAGRRWGAWPDVTEFGSALEPGAMVAWHAELVQRPAAPPATTLADAERQLSRALEDALGALHRLDVARWREDAATRIAQVRDG
;
A
#
# COMPACT_ATOMS: atom_id res chain seq x y z
N MET A 1 -14.34 -9.33 4.31
CA MET A 1 -14.05 -7.89 4.43
C MET A 1 -12.69 -7.69 3.81
N ILE A 2 -12.55 -6.81 2.81
CA ILE A 2 -11.24 -6.56 2.20
C ILE A 2 -10.43 -5.76 3.21
N ASP A 3 -9.33 -6.33 3.71
CA ASP A 3 -8.40 -5.55 4.50
C ASP A 3 -7.53 -4.71 3.57
N LEU A 4 -7.41 -3.42 3.89
CA LEU A 4 -6.70 -2.46 3.05
C LEU A 4 -5.30 -2.22 3.62
N PRO A 5 -4.25 -2.22 2.78
CA PRO A 5 -2.91 -1.83 3.19
C PRO A 5 -2.94 -0.48 3.93
N ARG A 6 -2.02 -0.30 4.89
CA ARG A 6 -1.96 0.92 5.72
C ARG A 6 -1.80 2.15 4.83
N SER A 7 -1.00 2.04 3.77
CA SER A 7 -0.74 3.09 2.78
C SER A 7 -1.98 3.44 1.97
N ALA A 8 -2.86 2.47 1.68
CA ALA A 8 -4.12 2.74 1.00
C ALA A 8 -5.08 3.55 1.89
N ARG A 9 -5.16 3.21 3.19
CA ARG A 9 -5.93 3.98 4.18
C ARG A 9 -5.36 5.39 4.34
N LEU A 10 -4.04 5.51 4.44
CA LEU A 10 -3.35 6.80 4.56
C LEU A 10 -3.56 7.67 3.32
N ALA A 11 -3.45 7.11 2.11
CA ALA A 11 -3.70 7.86 0.88
C ALA A 11 -5.12 8.44 0.84
N ALA A 12 -6.13 7.63 1.18
CA ALA A 12 -7.52 8.06 1.17
C ALA A 12 -7.82 9.13 2.24
N TRP A 13 -7.52 8.85 3.51
CA TRP A 13 -7.84 9.75 4.62
C TRP A 13 -6.90 10.94 4.71
N GLY A 14 -5.61 10.74 4.42
CA GLY A 14 -4.62 11.81 4.36
C GLY A 14 -4.96 12.81 3.26
N THR A 15 -5.39 12.38 2.08
CA THR A 15 -5.86 13.30 1.03
C THR A 15 -7.00 14.20 1.51
N ALA A 16 -7.98 13.64 2.23
CA ALA A 16 -9.07 14.44 2.80
C ALA A 16 -8.55 15.49 3.81
N VAL A 17 -7.57 15.15 4.63
CA VAL A 17 -6.91 16.10 5.54
C VAL A 17 -6.14 17.18 4.78
N LEU A 18 -5.37 16.81 3.76
CA LEU A 18 -4.62 17.75 2.94
C LEU A 18 -5.53 18.76 2.22
N ARG A 19 -6.75 18.34 1.85
CA ARG A 19 -7.78 19.20 1.24
C ARG A 19 -8.63 19.97 2.25
N GLY A 20 -8.56 19.62 3.53
CA GLY A 20 -9.36 20.25 4.60
C GLY A 20 -10.78 19.74 4.67
N GLU A 21 -11.03 18.56 4.11
CA GLU A 21 -12.32 17.86 4.09
C GLU A 21 -12.51 16.99 5.33
N ALA A 22 -11.42 16.66 6.05
CA ALA A 22 -11.45 15.91 7.29
C ALA A 22 -10.47 16.45 8.34
N PRO A 23 -10.80 16.36 9.65
CA PRO A 23 -9.85 16.65 10.73
C PRO A 23 -8.72 15.60 10.78
N VAL A 24 -7.49 16.02 11.13
CA VAL A 24 -6.32 15.14 11.23
C VAL A 24 -6.55 13.93 12.15
N GLY A 25 -7.16 14.14 13.32
CA GLY A 25 -7.42 13.06 14.28
C GLY A 25 -8.40 12.00 13.76
N THR A 26 -9.27 12.34 12.79
CA THR A 26 -10.13 11.35 12.13
C THR A 26 -9.33 10.48 11.18
N ALA A 27 -8.41 11.07 10.41
CA ALA A 27 -7.52 10.31 9.54
C ALA A 27 -6.59 9.40 10.35
N VAL A 28 -5.98 9.91 11.43
CA VAL A 28 -5.09 9.12 12.30
C VAL A 28 -5.82 7.88 12.83
N ARG A 29 -7.02 8.03 13.40
CA ARG A 29 -7.80 6.87 13.88
C ARG A 29 -8.15 5.88 12.77
N ALA A 30 -8.49 6.38 11.58
CA ALA A 30 -8.87 5.53 10.46
C ALA A 30 -7.68 4.73 9.88
N VAL A 31 -6.48 5.31 9.93
CA VAL A 31 -5.23 4.66 9.51
C VAL A 31 -4.71 3.72 10.60
N GLN A 32 -4.78 4.09 11.87
CA GLN A 32 -4.29 3.30 13.00
C GLN A 32 -5.13 2.03 13.23
N ARG A 33 -6.46 2.14 13.31
CA ARG A 33 -7.36 1.04 13.72
C ARG A 33 -6.90 0.36 15.03
N GLU A 34 -6.45 -0.89 14.93
CA GLU A 34 -6.04 -1.74 16.05
C GLU A 34 -4.51 -1.71 16.28
N ASP A 35 -3.77 -0.98 15.43
CA ASP A 35 -2.34 -0.77 15.63
C ASP A 35 -2.08 0.13 16.85
N GLU A 36 -0.86 0.05 17.39
CA GLU A 36 -0.34 1.04 18.32
C GLU A 36 -0.26 2.42 17.67
N PRO A 37 -0.16 3.52 18.44
CA PRO A 37 -0.02 4.86 17.88
C PRO A 37 1.14 4.93 16.87
N HIS A 38 0.80 5.37 15.65
CA HIS A 38 1.77 5.43 14.55
C HIS A 38 2.77 6.57 14.76
N THR A 39 4.06 6.27 14.69
CA THR A 39 5.14 7.27 14.74
C THR A 39 5.56 7.69 13.33
N ALA A 40 6.37 8.75 13.24
CA ALA A 40 7.02 9.17 12.00
C ALA A 40 8.55 9.23 12.19
N ALA A 41 9.28 8.93 11.12
CA ALA A 41 10.74 9.01 11.07
C ALA A 41 11.21 9.34 9.64
N GLY A 42 12.53 9.44 9.45
CA GLY A 42 13.14 9.83 8.18
C GLY A 42 13.45 11.33 8.11
N ASP A 43 13.35 11.89 6.91
CA ASP A 43 13.74 13.27 6.61
C ASP A 43 12.63 14.29 6.94
N ALA A 44 11.38 13.85 7.05
CA ALA A 44 10.28 14.73 7.41
C ALA A 44 10.37 15.12 8.90
N PRO A 45 10.26 16.41 9.25
CA PRO A 45 10.33 16.85 10.65
C PRO A 45 9.00 16.60 11.38
N ALA A 46 8.70 15.33 11.65
CA ALA A 46 7.49 14.88 12.34
C ALA A 46 7.83 13.72 13.29
N ALA A 47 7.24 13.73 14.49
CA ALA A 47 7.38 12.65 15.47
C ALA A 47 6.29 11.58 15.32
N ASP A 48 5.12 11.95 14.78
CA ASP A 48 3.98 11.05 14.60
C ASP A 48 3.21 11.30 13.29
N LEU A 49 2.22 10.44 13.03
CA LEU A 49 1.40 10.54 11.82
C LEU A 49 0.58 11.85 11.75
N ALA A 50 0.20 12.42 12.88
CA ALA A 50 -0.56 13.67 12.91
C ALA A 50 0.34 14.84 12.47
N GLU A 51 1.53 14.96 13.06
CA GLU A 51 2.53 15.96 12.70
C GLU A 51 2.96 15.82 11.24
N LEU A 52 3.09 14.59 10.72
CA LEU A 52 3.43 14.34 9.32
C LEU A 52 2.36 14.90 8.37
N LEU A 53 1.07 14.61 8.63
CA LEU A 53 -0.04 15.10 7.83
C LEU A 53 -0.20 16.63 7.91
N GLU A 54 -0.04 17.20 9.10
CA GLU A 54 -0.07 18.65 9.31
C GLU A 54 1.08 19.35 8.59
N GLY A 55 2.29 18.78 8.67
CA GLY A 55 3.48 19.24 7.97
C GLY A 55 3.28 19.26 6.46
N TRP A 56 2.78 18.17 5.87
CA TRP A 56 2.49 18.11 4.44
C TRP A 56 1.38 19.08 4.02
N ARG A 57 0.33 19.24 4.84
CA ARG A 57 -0.73 20.22 4.58
C ARG A 57 -0.19 21.64 4.59
N ALA A 58 0.64 21.98 5.59
CA ALA A 58 1.26 23.29 5.74
C ALA A 58 2.25 23.59 4.61
N ALA A 59 2.98 22.57 4.14
CA ALA A 59 3.89 22.68 2.99
C ALA A 59 3.14 22.90 1.66
N GLY A 60 1.85 22.55 1.59
CA GLY A 60 0.97 22.88 0.48
C GLY A 60 0.48 21.68 -0.33
N HIS A 61 0.82 20.45 0.05
CA HIS A 61 0.33 19.26 -0.64
C HIS A 61 -1.20 19.14 -0.56
N ARG A 62 -1.82 18.54 -1.59
CA ARG A 62 -3.28 18.41 -1.74
C ARG A 62 -3.76 17.00 -2.10
N GLY A 63 -2.84 16.07 -2.34
CA GLY A 63 -3.15 14.70 -2.71
C GLY A 63 -2.06 13.74 -2.28
N LEU A 64 -2.50 12.56 -1.85
CA LEU A 64 -1.66 11.40 -1.60
C LEU A 64 -2.09 10.26 -2.52
N ARG A 65 -1.11 9.56 -3.07
CA ARG A 65 -1.29 8.39 -3.92
C ARG A 65 -0.63 7.18 -3.27
N VAL A 66 -1.35 6.06 -3.24
CA VAL A 66 -0.79 4.76 -2.85
C VAL A 66 0.01 4.14 -4.00
N VAL A 67 1.13 3.51 -3.67
CA VAL A 67 1.92 2.65 -4.56
C VAL A 67 2.07 1.29 -3.88
N LEU A 68 1.81 0.21 -4.62
CA LEU A 68 1.86 -1.17 -4.14
C LEU A 68 2.85 -1.96 -5.00
N PRO A 69 4.16 -1.71 -4.85
CA PRO A 69 5.17 -2.38 -5.66
C PRO A 69 5.25 -3.87 -5.34
N VAL A 70 5.63 -4.68 -6.32
CA VAL A 70 5.90 -6.11 -6.13
C VAL A 70 7.21 -6.48 -6.80
N PRO A 71 7.91 -7.55 -6.36
CA PRO A 71 9.14 -8.01 -7.01
C PRO A 71 8.92 -8.22 -8.52
N GLY A 72 9.67 -7.47 -9.33
CA GLY A 72 9.57 -7.50 -10.81
C GLY A 72 8.66 -6.44 -11.43
N ASP A 73 7.84 -5.73 -10.63
CA ASP A 73 7.06 -4.57 -11.06
C ASP A 73 7.21 -3.42 -10.05
N VAL A 74 8.15 -2.53 -10.34
CA VAL A 74 8.42 -1.31 -9.57
C VAL A 74 7.69 -0.09 -10.14
N SER A 75 6.67 -0.32 -10.98
CA SER A 75 5.92 0.76 -11.60
C SER A 75 5.32 1.69 -10.55
N GLY A 76 5.61 2.98 -10.68
CA GLY A 76 5.13 4.00 -9.75
C GLY A 76 6.11 4.39 -8.64
N LEU A 77 7.22 3.66 -8.46
CA LEU A 77 8.29 4.06 -7.54
C LEU A 77 9.19 5.14 -8.18
N PRO A 78 9.16 6.39 -7.70
CA PRO A 78 9.78 7.51 -8.38
C PRO A 78 11.30 7.61 -8.20
N GLY A 79 11.88 6.90 -7.22
CA GLY A 79 13.23 7.18 -6.72
C GLY A 79 13.22 8.20 -5.57
N PRO A 80 14.32 8.34 -4.81
CA PRO A 80 15.64 7.74 -5.00
C PRO A 80 15.70 6.24 -4.68
N ALA A 81 16.85 5.61 -4.93
CA ALA A 81 17.04 4.18 -4.69
C ALA A 81 16.83 3.77 -3.23
N SER A 82 17.16 4.64 -2.25
CA SER A 82 16.88 4.40 -0.83
C SER A 82 15.39 4.14 -0.60
N PHE A 83 14.56 5.09 -1.01
CA PHE A 83 13.10 4.96 -0.93
C PHE A 83 12.57 3.75 -1.70
N ASN A 84 13.03 3.54 -2.94
CA ASN A 84 12.49 2.48 -3.79
C ASN A 84 12.77 1.08 -3.23
N VAL A 85 13.94 0.86 -2.63
CA VAL A 85 14.30 -0.43 -2.04
C VAL A 85 13.40 -0.75 -0.85
N GLU A 86 13.23 0.22 0.05
CA GLU A 86 12.41 0.04 1.26
C GLU A 86 10.93 -0.13 0.91
N ALA A 87 10.40 0.72 0.02
CA ALA A 87 9.02 0.61 -0.44
C ALA A 87 8.74 -0.72 -1.15
N LEU A 88 9.73 -1.28 -1.87
CA LEU A 88 9.62 -2.58 -2.52
C LEU A 88 9.67 -3.74 -1.52
N ASP A 89 10.51 -3.65 -0.49
CA ASP A 89 10.63 -4.68 0.55
C ASP A 89 9.35 -4.78 1.38
N VAL A 90 8.79 -3.63 1.76
CA VAL A 90 7.50 -3.54 2.48
C VAL A 90 6.32 -3.86 1.57
N GLY A 91 6.43 -3.58 0.26
CA GLY A 91 5.36 -3.82 -0.72
C GLY A 91 4.24 -2.77 -0.69
N GLU A 92 4.39 -1.72 0.10
CA GLU A 92 3.46 -0.58 0.11
C GLU A 92 4.16 0.75 0.44
N ALA A 93 3.70 1.81 -0.19
CA ALA A 93 4.09 3.18 0.12
C ALA A 93 3.00 4.19 -0.27
N VAL A 94 3.14 5.41 0.23
CA VAL A 94 2.35 6.59 -0.15
C VAL A 94 3.26 7.67 -0.71
N LEU A 95 2.80 8.39 -1.72
CA LEU A 95 3.50 9.52 -2.34
C LEU A 95 2.62 10.76 -2.31
N THR A 96 3.21 11.94 -2.17
CA THR A 96 2.52 13.20 -2.46
C THR A 96 2.36 13.35 -3.98
N ASP A 97 1.14 13.63 -4.45
CA ASP A 97 0.87 13.82 -5.88
C ASP A 97 1.46 15.14 -6.43
N ASP A 98 1.61 16.14 -5.56
CA ASP A 98 2.01 17.51 -5.90
C ASP A 98 3.37 17.89 -5.31
N GLU A 99 3.99 18.94 -5.86
CA GLU A 99 5.12 19.62 -5.21
C GLU A 99 4.63 20.53 -4.09
N ASP A 100 5.42 20.63 -3.02
CA ASP A 100 5.24 21.66 -2.00
C ASP A 100 5.68 23.05 -2.51
N GLY A 101 5.53 24.08 -1.67
CA GLY A 101 5.97 25.44 -2.00
C GLY A 101 7.47 25.60 -2.30
N ALA A 102 8.29 24.59 -2.00
CA ALA A 102 9.73 24.53 -2.28
C ALA A 102 10.09 23.56 -3.42
N GLY A 103 9.11 23.02 -4.14
CA GLY A 103 9.34 22.08 -5.25
C GLY A 103 9.63 20.64 -4.81
N ARG A 104 9.42 20.29 -3.53
CA ARG A 104 9.72 18.98 -2.96
C ARG A 104 8.52 18.06 -3.04
N ARG A 105 8.79 16.76 -3.13
CA ARG A 105 7.80 15.69 -3.00
C ARG A 105 8.25 14.75 -1.90
N TRP A 106 7.28 14.13 -1.25
CA TRP A 106 7.51 13.17 -0.19
C TRP A 106 6.96 11.81 -0.57
N GLY A 107 7.68 10.78 -0.18
CA GLY A 107 7.18 9.41 -0.12
C GLY A 107 7.31 8.91 1.31
N ALA A 108 6.37 8.06 1.73
CA ALA A 108 6.48 7.36 3.00
C ALA A 108 6.08 5.90 2.88
N TRP A 109 6.79 5.01 3.59
CA TRP A 109 6.42 3.61 3.73
C TRP A 109 6.22 3.27 5.22
N PRO A 110 5.36 2.29 5.54
CA PRO A 110 5.18 1.82 6.91
C PRO A 110 6.22 0.74 7.25
N ASP A 111 7.10 1.02 8.21
CA ASP A 111 7.89 0.00 8.90
C ASP A 111 7.02 -0.61 10.01
N VAL A 112 6.68 -1.90 9.87
CA VAL A 112 5.71 -2.59 10.73
C VAL A 112 6.42 -3.65 11.56
N THR A 113 6.36 -3.50 12.89
CA THR A 113 6.81 -4.52 13.83
C THR A 113 5.60 -5.15 14.52
N GLU A 114 5.30 -6.40 14.17
CA GLU A 114 4.24 -7.18 14.81
C GLU A 114 4.70 -7.75 16.16
N PHE A 115 3.80 -7.79 17.13
CA PHE A 115 4.03 -8.34 18.46
C PHE A 115 2.74 -8.92 19.04
N GLY A 116 2.80 -9.46 20.25
CA GLY A 116 1.65 -10.02 20.93
C GLY A 116 1.43 -11.51 20.65
N SER A 117 0.25 -12.01 21.00
CA SER A 117 -0.10 -13.42 20.87
C SER A 117 -1.09 -13.65 19.72
N ALA A 118 -1.32 -14.90 19.34
CA ALA A 118 -2.34 -15.22 18.34
C ALA A 118 -3.77 -14.78 18.72
N LEU A 119 -4.03 -14.54 20.02
CA LEU A 119 -5.34 -14.10 20.52
C LEU A 119 -5.42 -12.58 20.72
N GLU A 120 -4.27 -11.91 20.78
CA GLU A 120 -4.14 -10.47 21.00
C GLU A 120 -2.91 -9.99 20.23
N PRO A 121 -3.03 -9.90 18.89
CA PRO A 121 -1.95 -9.37 18.06
C PRO A 121 -1.88 -7.85 18.22
N GLY A 122 -0.66 -7.31 18.19
CA GLY A 122 -0.39 -5.88 18.16
C GLY A 122 0.60 -5.55 17.06
N ALA A 123 0.59 -4.32 16.57
CA ALA A 123 1.53 -3.84 15.57
C ALA A 123 1.98 -2.42 15.90
N MET A 124 3.30 -2.21 15.95
CA MET A 124 3.90 -0.88 15.95
C MET A 124 4.17 -0.48 14.50
N VAL A 125 3.86 0.77 14.15
CA VAL A 125 4.05 1.30 12.80
C VAL A 125 4.82 2.61 12.86
N ALA A 126 5.96 2.66 12.17
CA ALA A 126 6.71 3.88 11.93
C ALA A 126 6.62 4.27 10.46
N TRP A 127 6.13 5.48 10.18
CA TRP A 127 6.12 6.01 8.82
C TRP A 127 7.45 6.68 8.50
N HIS A 128 8.28 6.01 7.71
CA HIS A 128 9.54 6.58 7.23
C HIS A 128 9.26 7.45 6.01
N ALA A 129 9.44 8.75 6.15
CA ALA A 129 9.19 9.73 5.11
C ALA A 129 10.50 10.30 4.55
N GLU A 130 10.69 10.15 3.23
CA GLU A 130 11.86 10.64 2.50
C GLU A 130 11.45 11.56 1.34
N LEU A 131 12.41 12.39 0.90
CA LEU A 131 12.24 13.14 -0.34
C LEU A 131 12.27 12.19 -1.54
N VAL A 132 11.26 12.30 -2.39
CA VAL A 132 11.17 11.51 -3.62
C VAL A 132 11.35 12.37 -4.86
N GLN A 133 11.77 11.71 -5.93
CA GLN A 133 11.89 12.34 -7.23
C GLN A 133 10.51 12.56 -7.85
N ARG A 134 10.47 13.34 -8.94
CA ARG A 134 9.26 13.44 -9.75
C ARG A 134 8.97 12.06 -10.35
N PRO A 135 7.76 11.50 -10.17
CA PRO A 135 7.39 10.27 -10.85
C PRO A 135 7.66 10.42 -12.35
N ALA A 136 8.41 9.49 -12.92
CA ALA A 136 8.52 9.41 -14.36
C ALA A 136 7.08 9.30 -14.89
N ALA A 137 6.72 10.15 -15.86
CA ALA A 137 5.46 9.97 -16.56
C ALA A 137 5.43 8.50 -17.02
N PRO A 138 4.38 7.72 -16.71
CA PRO A 138 4.30 6.36 -17.21
C PRO A 138 4.54 6.44 -18.72
N PRO A 139 5.47 5.65 -19.29
CA PRO A 139 5.72 5.67 -20.72
C PRO A 139 4.38 5.49 -21.38
N ALA A 140 3.92 6.49 -22.15
CA ALA A 140 2.51 6.67 -22.48
C ALA A 140 1.86 5.34 -22.83
N THR A 141 1.16 4.74 -21.85
CA THR A 141 0.52 3.46 -22.02
C THR A 141 -0.64 3.78 -22.93
N THR A 142 -0.56 3.38 -24.20
CA THR A 142 -1.70 3.56 -25.09
C THR A 142 -2.90 2.82 -24.47
N LEU A 143 -4.13 3.23 -24.77
CA LEU A 143 -5.30 2.48 -24.32
C LEU A 143 -5.17 0.99 -24.65
N ALA A 144 -4.56 0.67 -25.79
CA ALA A 144 -4.29 -0.69 -26.21
C ALA A 144 -3.25 -1.41 -25.33
N ASP A 145 -2.24 -0.70 -24.81
CA ASP A 145 -1.29 -1.27 -23.84
C ASP A 145 -1.94 -1.51 -22.48
N ALA A 146 -2.80 -0.58 -22.04
CA ALA A 146 -3.56 -0.71 -20.80
C ALA A 146 -4.57 -1.87 -20.88
N GLU A 147 -5.27 -2.00 -22.01
CA GLU A 147 -6.19 -3.11 -22.28
C GLU A 147 -5.45 -4.44 -22.33
N ARG A 148 -4.28 -4.51 -22.98
CA ARG A 148 -3.43 -5.71 -22.97
C ARG A 148 -2.95 -6.08 -21.56
N GLN A 149 -2.53 -5.11 -20.76
CA GLN A 149 -2.13 -5.36 -19.37
C GLN A 149 -3.31 -5.88 -18.54
N LEU A 150 -4.49 -5.29 -18.69
CA LEU A 150 -5.70 -5.72 -17.99
C LEU A 150 -6.11 -7.15 -18.39
N SER A 151 -6.12 -7.47 -19.68
CA SER A 151 -6.43 -8.83 -20.15
C SER A 151 -5.47 -9.87 -19.57
N ARG A 152 -4.17 -9.58 -19.55
CA ARG A 152 -3.16 -10.50 -18.96
C ARG A 152 -3.37 -10.67 -17.45
N ALA A 153 -3.57 -9.59 -16.71
CA ALA A 153 -3.81 -9.65 -15.28
C ALA A 153 -5.08 -10.46 -14.94
N LEU A 154 -6.14 -10.35 -15.75
CA LEU A 154 -7.35 -11.15 -15.61
C LEU A 154 -7.11 -12.64 -15.91
N GLU A 155 -6.36 -12.96 -16.97
CA GLU A 155 -5.98 -14.33 -17.29
C GLU A 155 -5.16 -14.98 -16.17
N ASP A 156 -4.17 -14.26 -15.63
CA ASP A 156 -3.33 -14.72 -14.52
C ASP A 156 -4.16 -14.96 -13.25
N ALA A 157 -5.04 -14.02 -12.90
CA ALA A 157 -5.93 -14.14 -11.74
C ALA A 157 -6.91 -15.33 -11.88
N LEU A 158 -7.52 -15.49 -13.06
CA LEU A 158 -8.40 -16.63 -13.34
C LEU A 158 -7.62 -17.95 -13.32
N GLY A 159 -6.39 -17.98 -13.82
CA GLY A 159 -5.50 -19.13 -13.75
C GLY A 159 -5.12 -19.49 -12.31
N ALA A 160 -4.91 -18.50 -11.44
CA ALA A 160 -4.69 -18.73 -10.01
C ALA A 160 -5.95 -19.30 -9.33
N LEU A 161 -7.13 -18.73 -9.59
CA LEU A 161 -8.41 -19.22 -9.06
C LEU A 161 -8.72 -20.65 -9.52
N HIS A 162 -8.50 -20.97 -10.80
CA HIS A 162 -8.73 -22.31 -11.32
C HIS A 162 -7.78 -23.34 -10.68
N ARG A 163 -6.51 -22.99 -10.45
CA ARG A 163 -5.57 -23.87 -9.73
C ARG A 163 -6.01 -24.14 -8.30
N LEU A 164 -6.49 -23.12 -7.60
CA LEU A 164 -7.08 -23.25 -6.25
C LEU A 164 -8.31 -24.18 -6.27
N ASP A 165 -9.20 -24.01 -7.24
CA ASP A 165 -10.44 -24.79 -7.34
C ASP A 165 -10.18 -26.25 -7.74
N VAL A 166 -9.21 -26.49 -8.63
CA VAL A 166 -8.74 -27.86 -8.98
C VAL A 166 -8.04 -28.53 -7.80
N ALA A 167 -7.25 -27.78 -7.00
CA ALA A 167 -6.64 -28.34 -5.80
C ALA A 167 -7.71 -28.83 -4.81
N ARG A 168 -8.75 -28.02 -4.58
CA ARG A 168 -9.91 -28.39 -3.75
C ARG A 168 -10.68 -29.59 -4.31
N TRP A 169 -10.86 -29.66 -5.63
CA TRP A 169 -11.53 -30.80 -6.29
C TRP A 169 -10.72 -32.10 -6.18
N ARG A 170 -9.38 -32.03 -6.18
CA ARG A 170 -8.52 -33.23 -6.06
C ARG A 170 -8.58 -33.87 -4.67
N GLU A 171 -8.69 -33.08 -3.60
CA GLU A 171 -8.86 -33.61 -2.24
C GLU A 171 -10.22 -34.31 -2.07
N ASP A 172 -11.29 -33.68 -2.53
CA ASP A 172 -12.66 -34.23 -2.47
C ASP A 172 -12.86 -35.43 -3.42
N ALA A 173 -12.28 -35.39 -4.63
CA ALA A 173 -12.43 -36.44 -5.63
C ALA A 173 -11.63 -37.70 -5.29
N ALA A 174 -10.44 -37.57 -4.71
CA ALA A 174 -9.65 -38.73 -4.27
C ALA A 174 -10.42 -39.56 -3.22
N THR A 175 -11.10 -38.88 -2.30
CA THR A 175 -11.89 -39.50 -1.23
C THR A 175 -13.15 -40.20 -1.78
N ARG A 176 -13.85 -39.58 -2.74
CA ARG A 176 -15.06 -40.19 -3.35
C ARG A 176 -14.74 -41.33 -4.31
N ILE A 177 -13.63 -41.25 -5.06
CA ILE A 177 -13.20 -42.33 -5.96
C ILE A 177 -12.77 -43.56 -5.16
N ALA A 178 -12.14 -43.39 -3.99
CA ALA A 178 -11.83 -44.50 -3.08
C ALA A 178 -13.10 -45.20 -2.58
N GLN A 179 -14.14 -44.45 -2.21
CA GLN A 179 -15.41 -45.00 -1.73
C GLN A 179 -16.21 -45.78 -2.79
N VAL A 180 -16.08 -45.44 -4.08
CA VAL A 180 -16.72 -46.19 -5.18
C VAL A 180 -15.95 -47.46 -5.53
N ARG A 181 -14.69 -47.60 -5.10
CA ARG A 181 -13.84 -48.76 -5.39
C ARG A 181 -13.92 -49.86 -4.34
N ASP A 182 -14.33 -49.51 -3.12
CA ASP A 182 -14.43 -50.41 -1.96
C ASP A 182 -15.87 -50.88 -1.65
N GLY A 183 -16.85 -50.56 -2.51
CA GLY A 183 -18.25 -51.03 -2.44
C GLY A 183 -18.67 -51.77 -3.70
#